data_AF-A0A836RJ67-F1
#
_entry.id   AF-A0A836RJ67-F1
#
_cell.length_a   1.000
_cell.length_b   1.000
_cell.length_c   1.000
_cell.angle_alpha   90.00
_cell.angle_beta   90.00
_cell.angle_gamma   90.00
#
_symmetry.space_group_name_H-M   'P 1'
#
loop_
_entity.id
_entity.type
_entity.pdbx_description
1 polymer ?
#
loop_
_entity_poly.entity_id
_entity_poly.type
_entity_poly.pdbx_seq_one_letter_code
_entity_poly.pdbx_strand_id
1 'polypeptide(L)'
;AMAPMSGGTSQPNLNTLVEALRFTARDTGLATEPLDTLAEYWRAVRGFYTAFETPVLPSGADLYRHEMPGGQYSNLFQQARALGLADRWAEVCGTYADVNQMLGDIVKVTPTSKAVGDLALFLIANDMTVDELLESERELALPQSVIDLLSGRMGQTRGGFPRKVREKLLRGVEPIRGRPGATLPPADFDQAADTIRPLLSREPTRQDVVSYLLYPQVFTDLARHQDRYADTSVLPTPAFLYGLKPGEEIMVDIEPGKTLIVKFLAVGEPHHDGRRTVFFELNGVPREVTVMDRSLEPETSRLVADPNNPAHVAAPMPGMVVTVAVRPGDRVAKGQKLITIEAMKMQTVIPAEREGRVAEVHVQPGAQIDVGDLLVTMEL
;
A
#
# COMPACT_ATOMS: atom_id res chain seq x y z
N ALA A 1 10.45 8.73 25.27
CA ALA A 1 9.04 8.93 24.89
C ALA A 1 8.17 8.86 26.15
N MET A 2 6.95 9.39 26.13
CA MET A 2 6.00 9.23 27.25
C MET A 2 5.64 7.76 27.46
N ALA A 3 5.30 7.36 28.68
CA ALA A 3 5.03 5.97 29.04
C ALA A 3 4.21 5.15 28.00
N PRO A 4 3.00 5.57 27.58
CA PRO A 4 2.19 4.78 26.63
C PRO A 4 2.74 4.77 25.20
N MET A 5 3.74 5.58 24.87
CA MET A 5 4.35 5.66 23.53
C MET A 5 5.82 5.22 23.56
N SER A 6 6.25 4.55 24.64
CA SER A 6 7.63 4.15 24.90
C SER A 6 7.83 2.64 24.93
N GLY A 7 9.09 2.20 24.93
CA GLY A 7 9.45 0.79 25.00
C GLY A 7 9.39 0.08 23.64
N GLY A 8 9.87 -1.17 23.61
CA GLY A 8 10.00 -1.95 22.37
C GLY A 8 10.96 -1.27 21.39
N THR A 9 10.45 -0.93 20.20
CA THR A 9 11.19 -0.22 19.15
C THR A 9 11.15 1.31 19.29
N SER A 10 10.40 1.84 20.27
CA SER A 10 10.38 3.26 20.63
C SER A 10 11.53 3.62 21.57
N GLN A 11 11.61 4.89 21.97
CA GLN A 11 12.58 5.37 22.95
C GLN A 11 12.27 4.82 24.35
N PRO A 12 13.26 4.88 25.27
CA PRO A 12 13.05 4.59 26.68
C PRO A 12 11.89 5.40 27.28
N ASN A 13 11.25 4.80 28.30
CA ASN A 13 10.15 5.39 29.03
C ASN A 13 10.65 6.58 29.87
N LEU A 14 10.20 7.79 29.52
CA LEU A 14 10.60 9.01 30.20
C LEU A 14 10.10 9.03 31.65
N ASN A 15 8.83 8.68 31.90
CA ASN A 15 8.25 8.65 33.24
C ASN A 15 9.08 7.76 34.18
N THR A 16 9.42 6.54 33.72
CA THR A 16 10.23 5.60 34.51
C THR A 16 11.66 6.08 34.68
N LEU A 17 12.28 6.67 33.65
CA LEU A 17 13.65 7.19 33.74
C LEU A 17 13.76 8.34 34.75
N VAL A 18 12.76 9.22 34.79
CA VAL A 18 12.69 10.32 35.76
C VAL A 18 12.62 9.78 37.19
N GLU A 19 11.70 8.85 37.47
CA GLU A 19 11.59 8.25 38.80
C GLU A 19 12.82 7.42 39.18
N ALA A 20 13.45 6.72 38.23
CA ALA A 20 14.63 5.92 38.48
C ALA A 20 15.86 6.75 38.90
N LEU A 21 15.92 8.01 38.47
CA LEU A 21 17.00 8.95 38.82
C LEU A 21 16.65 9.84 40.02
N ARG A 22 15.42 9.76 40.52
CA ARG A 22 14.96 10.55 41.66
C ARG A 22 15.80 10.25 42.90
N PHE A 23 16.17 11.29 43.65
CA PHE A 23 17.04 11.22 44.83
C PHE A 23 18.49 10.78 44.56
N THR A 24 18.92 10.76 43.29
CA THR A 24 20.32 10.56 42.94
C THR A 24 21.02 11.89 42.67
N ALA A 25 22.34 11.89 42.55
CA ALA A 25 23.09 13.06 42.09
C ALA A 25 22.76 13.47 40.64
N ARG A 26 22.00 12.64 39.91
CA ARG A 26 21.55 12.88 38.53
C ARG A 26 20.03 13.05 38.44
N ASP A 27 19.39 13.49 39.53
CA ASP A 27 17.96 13.84 39.52
C ASP A 27 17.66 14.80 38.36
N THR A 28 16.60 14.50 37.62
CA THR A 28 16.23 15.25 36.40
C THR A 28 15.55 16.58 36.71
N GLY A 29 14.99 16.74 37.92
CA GLY A 29 14.18 17.90 38.30
C GLY A 29 12.81 17.97 37.64
N LEU A 30 12.42 16.96 36.86
CA LEU A 30 11.08 16.89 36.24
C LEU A 30 10.05 16.37 37.24
N ALA A 31 8.89 17.01 37.28
CA ALA A 31 7.80 16.62 38.18
C ALA A 31 7.01 15.43 37.60
N THR A 32 6.71 14.45 38.45
CA THR A 32 6.00 13.21 38.11
C THR A 32 4.58 13.47 37.62
N GLU A 33 3.80 14.26 38.37
CA GLU A 33 2.36 14.45 38.12
C GLU A 33 2.04 15.04 36.73
N PRO A 34 2.74 16.09 36.24
CA PRO A 34 2.58 16.56 34.86
C PRO A 34 2.93 15.49 33.81
N LEU A 35 3.96 14.67 34.05
CA LEU A 35 4.36 13.61 33.13
C LEU A 35 3.31 12.50 33.07
N ASP A 36 2.70 12.14 34.20
CA ASP A 36 1.65 11.13 34.24
C ASP A 36 0.36 11.65 33.59
N THR A 37 0.02 12.92 33.79
CA THR A 37 -1.12 13.56 33.12
C THR A 37 -0.96 13.54 31.59
N LEU A 38 0.23 13.88 31.09
CA LEU A 38 0.54 13.80 29.66
C LEU A 38 0.55 12.35 29.15
N ALA A 39 0.99 11.39 29.96
CA ALA A 39 0.94 9.98 29.62
C ALA A 39 -0.52 9.49 29.49
N GLU A 40 -1.44 9.91 30.36
CA GLU A 40 -2.85 9.55 30.23
C GLU A 40 -3.49 10.07 28.95
N TYR A 41 -3.16 11.30 28.54
CA TYR A 41 -3.58 11.83 27.24
C TYR A 41 -3.10 10.93 26.08
N TRP A 42 -1.80 10.62 26.03
CA TRP A 42 -1.24 9.79 24.97
C TRP A 42 -1.74 8.34 24.99
N ARG A 43 -2.10 7.81 26.17
CA ARG A 43 -2.73 6.50 26.31
C ARG A 43 -4.09 6.47 25.61
N ALA A 44 -4.91 7.50 25.81
CA ALA A 44 -6.20 7.62 25.14
C ALA A 44 -6.03 7.80 23.62
N VAL A 45 -5.16 8.72 23.19
CA VAL A 45 -4.90 8.99 21.77
C VAL A 45 -4.37 7.77 21.03
N ARG A 46 -3.46 7.00 21.64
CA ARG A 46 -2.92 5.75 21.05
C ARG A 46 -4.03 4.75 20.71
N GLY A 47 -5.11 4.72 21.50
CA GLY A 47 -6.29 3.89 21.24
C GLY A 47 -6.96 4.15 19.89
N PHE A 48 -6.83 5.36 19.32
CA PHE A 48 -7.35 5.64 17.97
C PHE A 48 -6.55 4.96 16.87
N TYR A 49 -5.28 4.62 17.13
CA TYR A 49 -4.35 4.07 16.16
C TYR A 49 -4.20 2.54 16.27
N THR A 50 -5.11 1.84 16.95
CA THR A 50 -5.04 0.38 17.15
C THR A 50 -4.90 -0.41 15.85
N ALA A 51 -5.51 0.05 14.74
CA ALA A 51 -5.38 -0.59 13.43
C ALA A 51 -3.93 -0.60 12.89
N PHE A 52 -3.05 0.27 13.41
CA PHE A 52 -1.66 0.40 13.01
C PHE A 52 -0.67 -0.20 14.02
N GLU A 53 -1.17 -0.80 15.10
CA GLU A 53 -0.31 -1.45 16.09
C GLU A 53 0.39 -2.67 15.48
N THR A 54 1.71 -2.72 15.66
CA THR A 54 2.46 -3.95 15.44
C THR A 54 2.48 -4.70 16.76
N PRO A 55 2.13 -6.00 16.81
CA PRO A 55 2.28 -6.80 18.02
C PRO A 55 3.69 -6.66 18.57
N VAL A 56 3.83 -5.94 19.70
CA VAL A 56 5.13 -5.68 20.30
C VAL A 56 5.52 -6.92 21.09
N LEU A 57 6.37 -7.75 20.50
CA LEU A 57 7.05 -8.78 21.26
C LEU A 57 8.10 -8.13 22.18
N PRO A 58 8.36 -8.70 23.37
CA PRO A 58 9.47 -8.25 24.22
C PRO A 58 10.78 -8.22 23.42
N SER A 59 11.62 -7.23 23.69
CA SER A 59 12.92 -7.10 23.02
C SER A 59 13.76 -8.36 23.23
N GLY A 60 14.20 -8.97 22.13
CA GLY A 60 15.12 -10.09 22.13
C GLY A 60 16.59 -9.65 22.10
N ALA A 61 17.48 -10.55 22.51
CA ALA A 61 18.93 -10.35 22.39
C ALA A 61 19.43 -10.52 20.94
N ASP A 62 18.60 -11.07 20.05
CA ASP A 62 18.86 -11.21 18.62
C ASP A 62 19.07 -9.87 17.90
N LEU A 63 18.56 -8.76 18.47
CA LEU A 63 18.88 -7.42 18.01
C LEU A 63 20.39 -7.16 17.91
N TYR A 64 21.18 -7.66 18.88
CA TYR A 64 22.64 -7.50 18.87
C TYR A 64 23.35 -8.36 17.82
N ARG A 65 22.61 -9.23 17.12
CA ARG A 65 23.09 -9.99 15.97
C ARG A 65 22.65 -9.36 14.65
N HIS A 66 21.35 -9.11 14.48
CA HIS A 66 20.83 -8.63 13.19
C HIS A 66 20.91 -7.11 13.03
N GLU A 67 20.99 -6.36 14.13
CA GLU A 67 21.22 -4.91 14.16
C GLU A 67 20.25 -4.12 13.26
N MET A 68 18.98 -4.53 13.23
CA MET A 68 17.95 -3.82 12.49
C MET A 68 17.52 -2.60 13.32
N PRO A 69 17.53 -1.38 12.76
CA PRO A 69 16.90 -0.24 13.41
C PRO A 69 15.40 -0.49 13.63
N GLY A 70 14.81 0.16 14.63
CA GLY A 70 13.41 -0.08 15.03
C GLY A 70 12.41 -0.04 13.87
N GLY A 71 12.44 1.03 13.05
CA GLY A 71 11.57 1.15 11.88
C GLY A 71 11.84 0.11 10.78
N GLN A 72 13.10 -0.34 10.63
CA GLN A 72 13.42 -1.42 9.69
C GLN A 72 12.83 -2.74 10.18
N TYR A 73 12.94 -3.05 11.47
CA TYR A 73 12.41 -4.29 12.04
C TYR A 73 10.89 -4.41 11.82
N SER A 74 10.14 -3.36 12.16
CA SER A 74 8.68 -3.35 12.00
C SER A 74 8.27 -3.39 10.52
N ASN A 75 8.93 -2.60 9.66
CA ASN A 75 8.60 -2.56 8.23
C ASN A 75 8.92 -3.87 7.54
N LEU A 76 10.09 -4.45 7.81
CA LEU A 76 10.53 -5.70 7.20
C LEU A 76 9.64 -6.87 7.64
N PHE A 77 9.15 -6.87 8.89
CA PHE A 77 8.17 -7.87 9.34
C PHE A 77 6.85 -7.79 8.55
N GLN A 78 6.31 -6.58 8.33
CA GLN A 78 5.09 -6.43 7.52
C GLN A 78 5.32 -6.83 6.05
N GLN A 79 6.50 -6.55 5.49
CA GLN A 79 6.88 -7.02 4.15
C GLN A 79 6.98 -8.55 4.09
N ALA A 80 7.66 -9.18 5.05
CA ALA A 80 7.73 -10.63 5.16
C ALA A 80 6.32 -11.24 5.26
N ARG A 81 5.44 -10.66 6.07
CA ARG A 81 4.04 -11.09 6.20
C ARG A 81 3.27 -10.97 4.89
N ALA A 82 3.43 -9.87 4.15
CA ALA A 82 2.80 -9.69 2.84
C ALA A 82 3.28 -10.72 1.81
N LEU A 83 4.49 -11.25 1.97
CA LEU A 83 5.06 -12.31 1.14
C LEU A 83 4.77 -13.74 1.65
N GLY A 84 4.01 -13.89 2.75
CA GLY A 84 3.75 -15.20 3.36
C GLY A 84 4.95 -15.79 4.11
N LEU A 85 5.96 -14.99 4.44
CA LEU A 85 7.20 -15.39 5.11
C LEU A 85 7.20 -15.07 6.61
N ALA A 86 6.05 -14.72 7.20
CA ALA A 86 5.95 -14.33 8.61
C ALA A 86 6.42 -15.45 9.56
N ASP A 87 6.10 -16.70 9.24
CA ASP A 87 6.48 -17.86 10.06
C ASP A 87 7.99 -18.15 10.00
N ARG A 88 8.69 -17.62 9.00
CA ARG A 88 10.15 -17.70 8.83
C ARG A 88 10.87 -16.47 9.37
N TRP A 89 10.23 -15.66 10.23
CA TRP A 89 10.79 -14.38 10.67
C TRP A 89 12.17 -14.50 11.33
N ALA A 90 12.39 -15.53 12.17
CA ALA A 90 13.71 -15.75 12.77
C ALA A 90 14.80 -16.02 11.72
N GLU A 91 14.45 -16.70 10.62
CA GLU A 91 15.33 -16.94 9.49
C GLU A 91 15.62 -15.64 8.74
N VAL A 92 14.59 -14.83 8.48
CA VAL A 92 14.75 -13.48 7.88
C VAL A 92 15.70 -12.62 8.71
N CYS A 93 15.57 -12.60 10.04
CA CYS A 93 16.49 -11.89 10.94
C CYS A 93 17.93 -12.42 10.83
N GLY A 94 18.10 -13.75 10.77
CA GLY A 94 19.40 -14.39 10.59
C GLY A 94 20.05 -14.01 9.26
N THR A 95 19.32 -14.17 8.16
CA THR A 95 19.79 -13.81 6.81
C THR A 95 20.08 -12.32 6.69
N TYR A 96 19.33 -11.44 7.36
CA TYR A 96 19.64 -10.01 7.42
C TYR A 96 21.03 -9.76 8.03
N ALA A 97 21.38 -10.46 9.10
CA ALA A 97 22.71 -10.40 9.71
C ALA A 97 23.80 -10.92 8.75
N ASP A 98 23.54 -12.05 8.10
CA ASP A 98 24.49 -12.69 7.18
C ASP A 98 24.73 -11.82 5.94
N VAL A 99 23.68 -11.17 5.41
CA VAL A 99 23.78 -10.20 4.32
C VAL A 99 24.63 -9.01 4.75
N ASN A 100 24.46 -8.48 5.96
CA ASN A 100 25.30 -7.39 6.45
C ASN A 100 26.78 -7.77 6.48
N GLN A 101 27.11 -8.96 7.00
CA GLN A 101 28.48 -9.45 7.04
C GLN A 101 29.06 -9.62 5.62
N MET A 102 28.27 -10.18 4.70
CA MET A 102 28.66 -10.30 3.29
C MET A 102 28.90 -8.94 2.63
N LEU A 103 28.12 -7.92 2.95
CA LEU A 103 28.32 -6.56 2.44
C LEU A 103 29.54 -5.85 3.08
N GLY A 104 30.26 -6.49 4.00
CA GLY A 104 31.44 -5.94 4.66
C GLY A 104 31.14 -5.16 5.95
N ASP A 105 30.09 -5.55 6.66
CA ASP A 105 29.65 -4.98 7.93
C ASP A 105 29.37 -3.47 7.87
N ILE A 106 28.28 -3.12 7.19
CA ILE A 106 27.95 -1.73 6.92
C ILE A 106 27.14 -1.10 8.06
N VAL A 107 27.17 0.23 8.11
CA VAL A 107 26.24 0.99 8.94
C VAL A 107 24.83 0.90 8.32
N LYS A 108 23.87 0.40 9.10
CA LYS A 108 22.49 0.14 8.66
C LYS A 108 21.55 1.18 9.23
N VAL A 109 21.15 2.13 8.39
CA VAL A 109 20.08 3.11 8.67
C VAL A 109 19.35 3.37 7.36
N THR A 110 18.19 4.03 7.36
CA THR A 110 17.54 4.37 6.09
C THR A 110 18.48 5.25 5.23
N PRO A 111 18.76 4.90 3.95
CA PRO A 111 18.17 3.81 3.15
C PRO A 111 18.97 2.49 3.10
N THR A 112 20.18 2.41 3.64
CA THR A 112 21.03 1.19 3.59
C THR A 112 20.40 -0.01 4.29
N SER A 113 19.69 0.19 5.41
CA SER A 113 18.95 -0.87 6.10
C SER A 113 17.88 -1.52 5.22
N LYS A 114 17.24 -0.73 4.36
CA LYS A 114 16.27 -1.24 3.39
C LYS A 114 16.95 -2.16 2.39
N ALA A 115 18.09 -1.77 1.83
CA ALA A 115 18.81 -2.60 0.86
C ALA A 115 19.23 -3.96 1.44
N VAL A 116 19.69 -3.99 2.70
CA VAL A 116 19.97 -5.23 3.44
C VAL A 116 18.71 -6.06 3.61
N GLY A 117 17.59 -5.41 4.00
CA GLY A 117 16.30 -6.07 4.19
C GLY A 117 15.70 -6.66 2.92
N ASP A 118 15.69 -5.90 1.83
CA ASP A 118 15.21 -6.35 0.52
C ASP A 118 16.00 -7.57 0.03
N LEU A 119 17.32 -7.57 0.23
CA LEU A 119 18.17 -8.73 -0.13
C LEU A 119 17.91 -9.95 0.77
N ALA A 120 17.72 -9.73 2.07
CA ALA A 120 17.39 -10.82 2.99
C ALA A 120 16.05 -11.48 2.62
N LEU A 121 15.00 -10.70 2.35
CA LEU A 121 13.71 -11.24 1.88
C LEU A 121 13.85 -11.95 0.55
N PHE A 122 14.62 -11.38 -0.39
CA PHE A 122 14.89 -12.00 -1.67
C PHE A 122 15.52 -13.39 -1.52
N LEU A 123 16.51 -13.53 -0.64
CA LEU A 123 17.19 -14.79 -0.37
C LEU A 123 16.24 -15.83 0.24
N ILE A 124 15.46 -15.45 1.27
CA ILE A 124 14.49 -16.33 1.92
C ILE A 124 13.37 -16.76 0.96
N ALA A 125 12.90 -15.86 0.10
CA ALA A 125 11.86 -16.15 -0.88
C ALA A 125 12.33 -17.11 -1.99
N ASN A 126 13.64 -17.21 -2.21
CA ASN A 126 14.24 -18.11 -3.20
C ASN A 126 14.87 -19.36 -2.56
N ASP A 127 14.71 -19.54 -1.24
CA ASP A 127 15.38 -20.60 -0.45
C ASP A 127 16.90 -20.66 -0.73
N MET A 128 17.53 -19.49 -0.72
CA MET A 128 18.95 -19.31 -1.02
C MET A 128 19.72 -18.74 0.17
N THR A 129 20.93 -19.24 0.37
CA THR A 129 21.91 -18.67 1.28
C THR A 129 22.75 -17.58 0.60
N VAL A 130 23.48 -16.83 1.42
CA VAL A 130 24.41 -15.81 0.96
C VAL A 130 25.57 -16.40 0.15
N ASP A 131 26.11 -17.55 0.57
CA ASP A 131 27.21 -18.22 -0.14
C ASP A 131 26.75 -18.72 -1.51
N GLU A 132 25.56 -19.35 -1.56
CA GLU A 132 24.95 -19.77 -2.82
C GLU A 132 24.70 -18.60 -3.77
N LEU A 133 24.28 -17.43 -3.26
CA LEU A 133 24.16 -16.23 -4.11
C LEU A 133 25.50 -15.83 -4.75
N LEU A 134 26.60 -15.90 -4.00
CA LEU A 134 27.93 -15.52 -4.49
C LEU A 134 28.51 -16.55 -5.46
N GLU A 135 28.16 -17.81 -5.30
CA GLU A 135 28.65 -18.92 -6.13
C GLU A 135 27.75 -19.21 -7.34
N SER A 136 26.46 -18.87 -7.28
CA SER A 136 25.48 -19.21 -8.31
C SER A 136 25.83 -18.66 -9.69
N GLU A 137 25.83 -19.50 -10.71
CA GLU A 137 25.97 -19.07 -12.11
C GLU A 137 24.67 -18.47 -12.69
N ARG A 138 23.56 -18.53 -11.94
CA ARG A 138 22.26 -18.04 -12.40
C ARG A 138 22.21 -16.51 -12.41
N GLU A 139 21.65 -15.96 -13.49
CA GLU A 139 21.32 -14.53 -13.55
C GLU A 139 20.04 -14.24 -12.76
N LEU A 140 20.22 -13.97 -11.47
CA LEU A 140 19.14 -13.53 -10.58
C LEU A 140 18.84 -12.05 -10.73
N ALA A 141 17.57 -11.67 -10.82
CA ALA A 141 17.14 -10.26 -10.81
C ALA A 141 17.12 -9.74 -9.36
N LEU A 142 18.19 -9.03 -8.98
CA LEU A 142 18.34 -8.51 -7.62
C LEU A 142 17.43 -7.30 -7.37
N PRO A 143 17.04 -7.04 -6.10
CA PRO A 143 16.33 -5.82 -5.74
C PRO A 143 17.12 -4.56 -6.13
N GLN A 144 16.43 -3.56 -6.69
CA GLN A 144 17.07 -2.32 -7.16
C GLN A 144 17.81 -1.58 -6.04
N SER A 145 17.32 -1.63 -4.80
CA SER A 145 17.95 -1.03 -3.62
C SER A 145 19.37 -1.57 -3.36
N VAL A 146 19.62 -2.84 -3.66
CA VAL A 146 20.95 -3.47 -3.54
C VAL A 146 21.90 -2.93 -4.61
N ILE A 147 21.42 -2.78 -5.83
CA ILE A 147 22.19 -2.21 -6.94
C ILE A 147 22.51 -0.73 -6.64
N ASP A 148 21.55 0.02 -6.12
CA ASP A 148 21.72 1.42 -5.73
C ASP A 148 22.73 1.58 -4.57
N LEU A 149 22.69 0.66 -3.59
CA LEU A 149 23.67 0.62 -2.51
C LEU A 149 25.09 0.38 -3.05
N LEU A 150 25.27 -0.70 -3.81
CA LEU A 150 26.58 -1.12 -4.30
C LEU A 150 27.16 -0.17 -5.36
N SER A 151 26.30 0.48 -6.14
CA SER A 151 26.72 1.44 -7.17
C SER A 151 27.12 2.78 -6.55
N GLY A 152 26.95 2.96 -5.24
CA GLY A 152 27.32 4.18 -4.54
C GLY A 152 26.27 5.29 -4.64
N ARG A 153 25.07 5.03 -5.18
CA ARG A 153 23.95 6.00 -5.19
C ARG A 153 23.50 6.38 -3.77
N MET A 154 23.70 5.49 -2.80
CA MET A 154 23.45 5.75 -1.38
C MET A 154 24.67 6.32 -0.64
N GLY A 155 25.74 6.68 -1.36
CA GLY A 155 27.03 7.05 -0.79
C GLY A 155 28.01 5.89 -0.68
N GLN A 156 29.13 6.13 -0.02
CA GLN A 156 30.22 5.16 0.12
C GLN A 156 30.30 4.67 1.56
N THR A 157 30.44 3.36 1.76
CA THR A 157 30.68 2.79 3.09
C THR A 157 32.16 2.92 3.48
N ARG A 158 32.44 2.98 4.79
CA ARG A 158 33.82 2.97 5.30
C ARG A 158 34.49 1.67 4.90
N GLY A 159 35.66 1.75 4.26
CA GLY A 159 36.38 0.57 3.76
C GLY A 159 35.87 0.00 2.43
N GLY A 160 34.74 0.51 1.92
CA GLY A 160 34.12 0.01 0.69
C GLY A 160 33.48 -1.38 0.84
N PHE A 161 32.88 -1.87 -0.24
CA PHE A 161 32.30 -3.21 -0.29
C PHE A 161 33.34 -4.27 -0.66
N PRO A 162 33.25 -5.51 -0.15
CA PRO A 162 34.12 -6.61 -0.57
C PRO A 162 34.11 -6.79 -2.08
N ARG A 163 35.31 -6.94 -2.68
CA ARG A 163 35.47 -6.94 -4.15
C ARG A 163 34.63 -8.01 -4.84
N LYS A 164 34.64 -9.25 -4.31
CA LYS A 164 33.87 -10.39 -4.84
C LYS A 164 32.38 -10.07 -4.90
N VAL A 165 31.83 -9.45 -3.85
CA VAL A 165 30.41 -9.08 -3.74
C VAL A 165 30.07 -7.99 -4.75
N ARG A 166 30.89 -6.92 -4.80
CA ARG A 166 30.69 -5.82 -5.74
C ARG A 166 30.69 -6.31 -7.19
N GLU A 167 31.67 -7.11 -7.58
CA GLU A 167 31.78 -7.65 -8.95
C GLU A 167 30.61 -8.58 -9.29
N LYS A 168 30.21 -9.44 -8.35
CA LYS A 168 29.10 -10.39 -8.54
C LYS A 168 27.75 -9.70 -8.70
N LEU A 169 27.46 -8.71 -7.85
CA LEU A 169 26.11 -8.16 -7.72
C LEU A 169 25.89 -6.90 -8.58
N LEU A 170 26.93 -6.10 -8.90
CA LEU A 170 26.74 -4.91 -9.76
C LEU A 170 26.59 -5.23 -11.25
N ARG A 171 27.09 -6.39 -11.71
CA ARG A 171 26.94 -6.86 -13.09
C ARG A 171 27.18 -5.79 -14.17
N GLY A 172 28.27 -5.04 -14.03
CA GLY A 172 28.67 -4.04 -15.01
C GLY A 172 28.01 -2.65 -14.86
N VAL A 173 27.15 -2.44 -13.86
CA VAL A 173 26.71 -1.09 -13.49
C VAL A 173 27.91 -0.29 -13.00
N GLU A 174 28.16 0.86 -13.63
CA GLU A 174 29.27 1.73 -13.25
C GLU A 174 29.04 2.34 -11.85
N PRO A 175 30.02 2.18 -10.93
CA PRO A 175 29.94 2.83 -9.63
C PRO A 175 30.10 4.35 -9.72
N ILE A 176 29.25 5.07 -8.98
CA ILE A 176 29.36 6.51 -8.77
C ILE A 176 30.54 6.78 -7.84
N ARG A 177 31.41 7.71 -8.26
CA ARG A 177 32.53 8.20 -7.45
C ARG A 177 32.15 9.50 -6.76
N GLY A 178 32.53 9.64 -5.48
CA GLY A 178 32.24 10.84 -4.69
C GLY A 178 30.80 10.91 -4.19
N ARG A 179 30.34 12.13 -3.89
CA ARG A 179 29.00 12.37 -3.34
C ARG A 179 27.96 12.33 -4.47
N PRO A 180 26.92 11.48 -4.44
CA PRO A 180 25.94 11.35 -5.52
C PRO A 180 25.27 12.68 -5.92
N GLY A 181 24.91 13.51 -4.94
CA GLY A 181 24.31 14.82 -5.20
C GLY A 181 25.29 15.89 -5.71
N ALA A 182 26.55 15.57 -5.98
CA ALA A 182 27.50 16.52 -6.59
C ALA A 182 27.42 16.51 -8.13
N THR A 183 26.85 15.46 -8.73
CA THR A 183 26.67 15.35 -10.18
C THR A 183 25.28 15.77 -10.64
N LEU A 184 24.37 16.04 -9.70
CA LEU A 184 23.02 16.50 -10.02
C LEU A 184 23.04 18.00 -10.36
N PRO A 185 22.29 18.43 -11.40
CA PRO A 185 22.09 19.85 -11.65
C PRO A 185 21.32 20.49 -10.48
N PRO A 186 21.46 21.81 -10.26
CA PRO A 186 20.60 22.55 -9.34
C PRO A 186 19.12 22.34 -9.68
N ALA A 187 18.28 22.23 -8.65
CA ALA A 187 16.84 22.16 -8.83
C ALA A 187 16.29 23.50 -9.35
N ASP A 188 15.36 23.43 -10.29
CA ASP A 188 14.67 24.60 -10.84
C ASP A 188 13.39 24.88 -10.03
N PHE A 189 13.46 25.90 -9.16
CA PHE A 189 12.35 26.27 -8.28
C PHE A 189 11.24 27.01 -9.02
N ASP A 190 11.58 27.78 -10.06
CA ASP A 190 10.61 28.56 -10.82
C ASP A 190 9.77 27.61 -11.70
N GLN A 191 10.44 26.67 -12.39
CA GLN A 191 9.75 25.61 -13.14
C GLN A 191 8.86 24.75 -12.23
N ALA A 192 9.35 24.38 -11.05
CA ALA A 192 8.58 23.60 -10.08
C ALA A 192 7.34 24.38 -9.61
N ALA A 193 7.47 25.68 -9.33
CA ALA A 193 6.35 26.54 -8.97
C ALA A 193 5.30 26.61 -10.08
N ASP A 194 5.72 26.81 -11.33
CA ASP A 194 4.82 26.87 -12.47
C ASP A 194 4.12 25.54 -12.74
N THR A 195 4.81 24.42 -12.47
CA THR A 195 4.23 23.07 -12.61
C THR A 195 3.09 22.83 -11.63
N ILE A 196 3.22 23.27 -10.38
CA ILE A 196 2.22 23.01 -9.33
C ILE A 196 1.15 24.08 -9.22
N ARG A 197 1.39 25.28 -9.75
CA ARG A 197 0.42 26.39 -9.80
C ARG A 197 -0.98 25.96 -10.28
N PRO A 198 -1.15 25.22 -11.39
CA PRO A 198 -2.49 24.79 -11.83
C PRO A 198 -3.13 23.72 -10.95
N LEU A 199 -2.37 23.09 -10.04
CA LEU A 199 -2.87 22.08 -9.11
C LEU A 199 -3.43 22.69 -7.82
N LEU A 200 -3.23 23.99 -7.59
CA LEU A 200 -3.57 24.67 -6.35
C LEU A 200 -4.55 25.81 -6.61
N SER A 201 -5.54 25.98 -5.72
CA SER A 201 -6.48 27.12 -5.76
C SER A 201 -5.89 28.44 -5.25
N ARG A 202 -4.56 28.47 -5.03
CA ARG A 202 -3.81 29.59 -4.47
C ARG A 202 -2.41 29.64 -5.08
N GLU A 203 -1.74 30.76 -4.90
CA GLU A 203 -0.33 30.89 -5.26
C GLU A 203 0.54 29.84 -4.51
N PRO A 204 1.44 29.14 -5.22
CA PRO A 204 2.37 28.21 -4.59
C PRO A 204 3.27 28.92 -3.57
N THR A 205 3.32 28.39 -2.36
CA THR A 205 4.31 28.83 -1.37
C THR A 205 5.63 28.13 -1.64
N ARG A 206 6.72 28.67 -1.09
CA ARG A 206 8.03 28.00 -1.12
C ARG A 206 7.98 26.58 -0.54
N GLN A 207 7.14 26.34 0.46
CA GLN A 207 6.98 25.01 1.06
C GLN A 207 6.33 24.03 0.09
N ASP A 208 5.36 24.46 -0.73
CA ASP A 208 4.74 23.61 -1.75
C ASP A 208 5.77 23.23 -2.82
N VAL A 209 6.55 24.21 -3.28
CA VAL A 209 7.62 24.00 -4.28
C VAL A 209 8.65 22.99 -3.77
N VAL A 210 9.11 23.14 -2.52
CA VAL A 210 10.06 22.19 -1.91
C VAL A 210 9.41 20.81 -1.73
N SER A 211 8.15 20.74 -1.29
CA SER A 211 7.43 19.48 -1.12
C SER A 211 7.29 18.73 -2.44
N TYR A 212 6.96 19.44 -3.52
CA TYR A 212 6.91 18.89 -4.87
C TYR A 212 8.28 18.41 -5.36
N LEU A 213 9.35 19.21 -5.18
CA LEU A 213 10.70 18.81 -5.58
C LEU A 213 11.19 17.56 -4.83
N LEU A 214 10.79 17.38 -3.56
CA LEU A 214 11.13 16.19 -2.77
C LEU A 214 10.26 14.98 -3.15
N TYR A 215 8.96 15.17 -3.39
CA TYR A 215 7.99 14.10 -3.65
C TYR A 215 6.96 14.49 -4.72
N PRO A 216 7.31 14.53 -6.02
CA PRO A 216 6.44 15.09 -7.07
C PRO A 216 5.07 14.43 -7.17
N GLN A 217 5.06 13.09 -7.17
CA GLN A 217 3.83 12.30 -7.28
C GLN A 217 2.98 12.41 -6.01
N VAL A 218 3.59 12.30 -4.83
CA VAL A 218 2.87 12.39 -3.54
C VAL A 218 2.24 13.76 -3.37
N PHE A 219 2.97 14.82 -3.73
CA PHE A 219 2.43 16.18 -3.70
C PHE A 219 1.24 16.33 -4.66
N THR A 220 1.37 15.83 -5.89
CA THR A 220 0.30 15.90 -6.89
C THR A 220 -0.96 15.15 -6.43
N ASP A 221 -0.78 13.97 -5.82
CA ASP A 221 -1.90 13.19 -5.29
C ASP A 221 -2.52 13.85 -4.05
N LEU A 222 -1.71 14.49 -3.20
CA LEU A 222 -2.21 15.32 -2.09
C LEU A 222 -3.02 16.51 -2.59
N ALA A 223 -2.54 17.22 -3.61
CA ALA A 223 -3.26 18.37 -4.18
C ALA A 223 -4.62 17.94 -4.76
N ARG A 224 -4.66 16.82 -5.49
CA ARG A 224 -5.93 16.22 -5.97
C ARG A 224 -6.85 15.77 -4.84
N HIS A 225 -6.28 15.22 -3.77
CA HIS A 225 -7.03 14.83 -2.59
C HIS A 225 -7.68 16.05 -1.93
N GLN A 226 -6.92 17.13 -1.75
CA GLN A 226 -7.42 18.38 -1.16
C GLN A 226 -8.44 19.09 -2.05
N ASP A 227 -8.28 19.05 -3.38
CA ASP A 227 -9.30 19.55 -4.31
C ASP A 227 -10.63 18.79 -4.16
N ARG A 228 -10.56 17.46 -4.00
CA ARG A 228 -11.75 16.60 -3.88
C ARG A 228 -12.39 16.61 -2.49
N TYR A 229 -11.60 16.63 -1.43
CA TYR A 229 -12.05 16.39 -0.05
C TYR A 229 -11.78 17.53 0.92
N ALA A 230 -11.20 18.65 0.43
CA ALA A 230 -10.69 19.74 1.25
C ALA A 230 -9.61 19.28 2.25
N ASP A 231 -9.36 20.08 3.29
CA ASP A 231 -8.46 19.72 4.37
C ASP A 231 -9.12 18.71 5.31
N THR A 232 -8.69 17.46 5.24
CA THR A 232 -9.17 16.40 6.13
C THR A 232 -8.41 16.32 7.45
N SER A 233 -7.35 17.11 7.64
CA SER A 233 -6.53 17.08 8.87
C SER A 233 -7.26 17.64 10.10
N VAL A 234 -8.30 18.44 9.88
CA VAL A 234 -9.16 19.00 10.93
C VAL A 234 -10.18 18.00 11.48
N LEU A 235 -10.34 16.83 10.85
CA LEU A 235 -11.26 15.80 11.31
C LEU A 235 -10.72 15.12 12.58
N PRO A 236 -11.58 14.84 13.58
CA PRO A 236 -11.21 14.00 14.71
C PRO A 236 -10.66 12.65 14.22
N THR A 237 -9.54 12.20 14.77
CA THR A 237 -8.86 10.96 14.33
C THR A 237 -9.77 9.75 14.21
N PRO A 238 -10.70 9.46 15.14
CA PRO A 238 -11.63 8.34 14.98
C PRO A 238 -12.53 8.47 13.74
N ALA A 239 -13.07 9.67 13.49
CA ALA A 239 -13.92 9.94 12.33
C ALA A 239 -13.12 9.84 11.01
N PHE A 240 -11.87 10.31 11.01
CA PHE A 240 -10.97 10.19 9.86
C PHE A 240 -10.64 8.74 9.51
N LEU A 241 -10.34 7.90 10.51
CA LEU A 241 -9.90 6.52 10.28
C LEU A 241 -11.06 5.53 10.08
N TYR A 242 -12.17 5.73 10.80
CA TYR A 242 -13.24 4.72 10.92
C TYR A 242 -14.62 5.22 10.50
N GLY A 243 -14.74 6.50 10.14
CA GLY A 243 -16.04 7.13 9.90
C GLY A 243 -16.86 7.31 11.17
N LEU A 244 -18.14 7.64 11.00
CA LEU A 244 -19.09 7.86 12.09
C LEU A 244 -20.07 6.70 12.20
N LYS A 245 -20.62 6.49 13.39
CA LYS A 245 -21.73 5.57 13.63
C LYS A 245 -23.08 6.30 13.55
N PRO A 246 -24.17 5.63 13.13
CA PRO A 246 -25.49 6.26 13.11
C PRO A 246 -25.85 6.89 14.45
N GLY A 247 -26.26 8.15 14.43
CA GLY A 247 -26.56 8.97 15.61
C GLY A 247 -25.35 9.72 16.20
N GLU A 248 -24.12 9.43 15.77
CA GLU A 248 -22.92 10.11 16.21
C GLU A 248 -22.83 11.54 15.64
N GLU A 249 -22.38 12.47 16.47
CA GLU A 249 -22.20 13.88 16.13
C GLU A 249 -20.76 14.29 16.42
N ILE A 250 -20.14 14.99 15.48
CA ILE A 250 -18.80 15.54 15.62
C ILE A 250 -18.80 17.04 15.33
N MET A 251 -17.83 17.72 15.92
CA MET A 251 -17.53 19.12 15.66
C MET A 251 -16.22 19.19 14.87
N VAL A 252 -16.23 19.92 13.76
CA VAL A 252 -15.07 20.07 12.87
C VAL A 252 -14.77 21.56 12.72
N ASP A 253 -13.68 22.01 13.34
CA ASP A 253 -13.22 23.39 13.26
C ASP A 253 -12.47 23.60 11.95
N ILE A 254 -13.07 24.37 11.03
CA ILE A 254 -12.49 24.62 9.70
C ILE A 254 -11.68 25.93 9.67
N GLU A 255 -12.07 26.92 10.47
CA GLU A 255 -11.40 28.20 10.63
C GLU A 255 -11.70 28.77 12.03
N PRO A 256 -10.90 29.72 12.56
CA PRO A 256 -11.21 30.38 13.81
C PRO A 256 -12.63 30.95 13.84
N GLY A 257 -13.46 30.44 14.77
CA GLY A 257 -14.86 30.84 14.91
C GLY A 257 -15.84 30.18 13.93
N LYS A 258 -15.40 29.23 13.10
CA LYS A 258 -16.25 28.45 12.20
C LYS A 258 -16.12 26.95 12.48
N THR A 259 -17.18 26.38 13.03
CA THR A 259 -17.28 24.95 13.35
C THR A 259 -18.43 24.33 12.58
N LEU A 260 -18.18 23.21 11.92
CA LEU A 260 -19.21 22.38 11.32
C LEU A 260 -19.66 21.34 12.35
N ILE A 261 -20.95 21.30 12.64
CA ILE A 261 -21.58 20.25 13.44
C ILE A 261 -22.14 19.24 12.45
N VAL A 262 -21.54 18.05 12.42
CA VAL A 262 -21.89 16.97 11.51
C VAL A 262 -22.46 15.82 12.31
N LYS A 263 -23.73 15.50 12.09
CA LYS A 263 -24.40 14.36 12.70
C LYS A 263 -24.74 13.33 11.64
N PHE A 264 -24.18 12.13 11.77
CA PHE A 264 -24.48 11.05 10.85
C PHE A 264 -25.82 10.39 11.22
N LEU A 265 -26.74 10.29 10.26
CA LEU A 265 -28.09 9.77 10.52
C LEU A 265 -28.20 8.30 10.14
N ALA A 266 -27.99 7.97 8.87
CA ALA A 266 -28.19 6.62 8.34
C ALA A 266 -27.53 6.45 6.96
N VAL A 267 -27.37 5.20 6.54
CA VAL A 267 -27.06 4.82 5.14
C VAL A 267 -28.28 4.13 4.55
N GLY A 268 -28.68 4.51 3.35
CA GLY A 268 -29.71 3.82 2.58
C GLY A 268 -29.23 2.48 1.99
N GLU A 269 -30.17 1.73 1.44
CA GLU A 269 -29.88 0.51 0.68
C GLU A 269 -29.04 0.80 -0.57
N PRO A 270 -28.30 -0.20 -1.10
CA PRO A 270 -27.61 -0.05 -2.37
C PRO A 270 -28.56 0.29 -3.51
N HIS A 271 -28.15 1.25 -4.33
CA HIS A 271 -28.69 1.45 -5.66
C HIS A 271 -28.16 0.36 -6.60
N HIS A 272 -28.85 0.11 -7.71
CA HIS A 272 -28.44 -0.85 -8.74
C HIS A 272 -27.06 -0.57 -9.37
N ASP A 273 -26.55 0.65 -9.24
CA ASP A 273 -25.23 1.03 -9.74
C ASP A 273 -24.11 0.89 -8.70
N GLY A 274 -24.38 0.20 -7.59
CA GLY A 274 -23.43 -0.06 -6.51
C GLY A 274 -23.19 1.14 -5.57
N ARG A 275 -23.94 2.24 -5.71
CA ARG A 275 -23.84 3.39 -4.80
C ARG A 275 -24.81 3.26 -3.63
N ARG A 276 -24.56 4.00 -2.54
CA ARG A 276 -25.49 4.20 -1.43
C ARG A 276 -25.71 5.68 -1.17
N THR A 277 -26.91 6.04 -0.73
CA THR A 277 -27.18 7.40 -0.22
C THR A 277 -26.91 7.45 1.29
N VAL A 278 -26.08 8.39 1.71
CA VAL A 278 -25.70 8.65 3.10
C VAL A 278 -26.42 9.91 3.57
N PHE A 279 -27.13 9.82 4.69
CA PHE A 279 -27.90 10.91 5.28
C PHE A 279 -27.17 11.47 6.50
N PHE A 280 -27.05 12.79 6.58
CA PHE A 280 -26.42 13.49 7.70
C PHE A 280 -27.12 14.84 7.96
N GLU A 281 -26.98 15.39 9.15
CA GLU A 281 -27.29 16.79 9.43
C GLU A 281 -25.99 17.59 9.45
N LEU A 282 -26.00 18.73 8.78
CA LEU A 282 -24.90 19.69 8.80
C LEU A 282 -25.44 21.00 9.37
N ASN A 283 -24.97 21.38 10.56
CA ASN A 283 -25.45 22.55 11.29
C ASN A 283 -26.99 22.58 11.46
N GLY A 284 -27.57 21.41 11.79
CA GLY A 284 -29.02 21.22 11.97
C GLY A 284 -29.84 21.13 10.67
N VAL A 285 -29.19 21.18 9.50
CA VAL A 285 -29.87 21.04 8.20
C VAL A 285 -29.60 19.64 7.64
N PRO A 286 -30.65 18.84 7.36
CA PRO A 286 -30.50 17.54 6.70
C PRO A 286 -29.86 17.67 5.32
N ARG A 287 -28.94 16.75 5.03
CA ARG A 287 -28.19 16.62 3.80
C ARG A 287 -28.10 15.14 3.43
N GLU A 288 -27.96 14.91 2.14
CA GLU A 288 -27.69 13.59 1.59
C GLU A 288 -26.52 13.65 0.61
N VAL A 289 -25.74 12.59 0.56
CA VAL A 289 -24.67 12.41 -0.43
C VAL A 289 -24.68 10.97 -0.93
N THR A 290 -24.53 10.79 -2.24
CA THR A 290 -24.43 9.47 -2.86
C THR A 290 -22.97 9.09 -3.03
N VAL A 291 -22.56 7.96 -2.46
CA VAL A 291 -21.18 7.44 -2.48
C VAL A 291 -21.14 6.02 -3.02
N MET A 292 -20.05 5.65 -3.69
CA MET A 292 -19.83 4.28 -4.15
C MET A 292 -19.56 3.36 -2.97
N ASP A 293 -20.32 2.27 -2.84
CA ASP A 293 -20.05 1.24 -1.84
C ASP A 293 -19.06 0.23 -2.43
N ARG A 294 -17.80 0.34 -1.99
CA ARG A 294 -16.70 -0.52 -2.45
C ARG A 294 -16.72 -1.92 -1.83
N SER A 295 -17.62 -2.19 -0.89
CA SER A 295 -17.80 -3.51 -0.29
C SER A 295 -18.73 -4.40 -1.10
N LEU A 296 -19.59 -3.79 -1.93
CA LEU A 296 -20.35 -4.52 -2.92
C LEU A 296 -19.36 -5.00 -3.98
N GLU A 297 -19.30 -6.31 -4.19
CA GLU A 297 -18.75 -6.83 -5.44
C GLU A 297 -19.51 -6.12 -6.57
N PRO A 298 -18.83 -5.67 -7.64
CA PRO A 298 -19.54 -5.07 -8.75
C PRO A 298 -20.55 -6.10 -9.25
N GLU A 299 -21.83 -5.88 -8.99
CA GLU A 299 -22.91 -6.60 -9.64
C GLU A 299 -22.82 -6.20 -11.11
N THR A 300 -22.02 -6.92 -11.89
CA THR A 300 -22.21 -6.93 -13.34
C THR A 300 -23.62 -7.44 -13.54
N SER A 301 -24.56 -6.55 -13.88
CA SER A 301 -25.92 -6.92 -14.23
C SER A 301 -25.85 -8.02 -15.30
N ARG A 302 -26.14 -9.26 -14.93
CA ARG A 302 -26.06 -10.39 -15.85
C ARG A 302 -27.25 -10.29 -16.81
N LEU A 303 -26.95 -10.16 -18.09
CA LEU A 303 -27.97 -10.20 -19.13
C LEU A 303 -28.43 -11.65 -19.30
N VAL A 304 -29.74 -11.89 -19.38
CA VAL A 304 -30.31 -13.22 -19.59
C VAL A 304 -30.71 -13.38 -21.05
N ALA A 305 -30.36 -14.50 -21.66
CA ALA A 305 -30.71 -14.79 -23.04
C ALA A 305 -32.22 -15.09 -23.18
N ASP A 306 -32.93 -14.37 -24.05
CA ASP A 306 -34.27 -14.76 -24.49
C ASP A 306 -34.24 -16.13 -25.22
N PRO A 307 -34.89 -17.18 -24.67
CA PRO A 307 -34.92 -18.51 -25.28
C PRO A 307 -35.61 -18.56 -26.65
N ASN A 308 -36.43 -17.55 -26.98
CA ASN A 308 -37.13 -17.46 -28.26
C ASN A 308 -36.33 -16.69 -29.32
N ASN A 309 -35.21 -16.07 -28.94
CA ASN A 309 -34.37 -15.32 -29.86
C ASN A 309 -33.21 -16.20 -30.37
N PRO A 310 -33.25 -16.69 -31.62
CA PRO A 310 -32.19 -17.55 -32.15
C PRO A 310 -30.84 -16.84 -32.30
N ALA A 311 -30.80 -15.51 -32.19
CA ALA A 311 -29.57 -14.72 -32.18
C ALA A 311 -28.83 -14.76 -30.83
N HIS A 312 -29.47 -15.23 -29.76
CA HIS A 312 -28.87 -15.24 -28.43
C HIS A 312 -28.15 -16.55 -28.16
N VAL A 313 -26.88 -16.46 -27.75
CA VAL A 313 -26.10 -17.60 -27.28
C VAL A 313 -26.09 -17.57 -25.76
N ALA A 314 -26.79 -18.53 -25.14
CA ALA A 314 -26.92 -18.64 -23.70
C ALA A 314 -25.84 -19.53 -23.07
N ALA A 315 -25.54 -19.30 -21.79
CA ALA A 315 -24.75 -20.20 -20.96
C ALA A 315 -25.53 -21.49 -20.67
N PRO A 316 -25.00 -22.68 -21.02
CA PRO A 316 -25.71 -23.93 -20.82
C PRO A 316 -25.57 -24.50 -19.39
N MET A 317 -24.59 -24.02 -18.63
CA MET A 317 -24.25 -24.50 -17.29
C MET A 317 -23.53 -23.38 -16.52
N PRO A 318 -23.62 -23.36 -15.17
CA PRO A 318 -22.89 -22.40 -14.38
C PRO A 318 -21.38 -22.71 -14.41
N GLY A 319 -20.54 -21.69 -14.35
CA GLY A 319 -19.10 -21.84 -14.41
C GLY A 319 -18.35 -20.51 -14.57
N MET A 320 -17.08 -20.59 -14.96
CA MET A 320 -16.22 -19.44 -15.19
C MET A 320 -15.76 -19.38 -16.65
N VAL A 321 -15.81 -18.21 -17.28
CA VAL A 321 -15.29 -18.02 -18.64
C VAL A 321 -13.76 -18.10 -18.63
N VAL A 322 -13.19 -19.05 -19.36
CA VAL A 322 -11.72 -19.23 -19.48
C VAL A 322 -11.18 -18.44 -20.65
N THR A 323 -11.84 -18.52 -21.81
CA THR A 323 -11.44 -17.80 -23.02
C THR A 323 -12.64 -17.35 -23.84
N VAL A 324 -12.52 -16.18 -24.46
CA VAL A 324 -13.43 -15.68 -25.50
C VAL A 324 -12.65 -15.71 -26.82
N ALA A 325 -13.12 -16.49 -27.78
CA ALA A 325 -12.41 -16.77 -29.04
C ALA A 325 -12.85 -15.87 -30.22
N VAL A 326 -13.82 -14.98 -29.99
CA VAL A 326 -14.44 -14.12 -31.00
C VAL A 326 -14.55 -12.67 -30.52
N ARG A 327 -14.69 -11.74 -31.46
CA ARG A 327 -14.90 -10.32 -31.21
C ARG A 327 -16.15 -9.81 -31.97
N PRO A 328 -16.78 -8.71 -31.51
CA PRO A 328 -17.80 -8.02 -32.28
C PRO A 328 -17.34 -7.75 -33.71
N GLY A 329 -18.17 -8.18 -34.67
CA GLY A 329 -17.94 -8.05 -36.10
C GLY A 329 -17.37 -9.29 -36.81
N ASP A 330 -16.91 -10.31 -36.07
CA ASP A 330 -16.36 -11.54 -36.65
C ASP A 330 -17.43 -12.39 -37.35
N ARG A 331 -17.11 -12.97 -38.51
CA ARG A 331 -17.94 -14.00 -39.15
C ARG A 331 -17.57 -15.38 -38.58
N VAL A 332 -18.58 -16.14 -38.18
CA VAL A 332 -18.39 -17.47 -37.60
C VAL A 332 -19.18 -18.51 -38.38
N ALA A 333 -18.60 -19.70 -38.57
CA ALA A 333 -19.28 -20.84 -39.15
C ALA A 333 -20.01 -21.66 -38.07
N LYS A 334 -21.04 -22.42 -38.46
CA LYS A 334 -21.68 -23.39 -37.57
C LYS A 334 -20.63 -24.36 -36.98
N GLY A 335 -20.64 -24.52 -35.66
CA GLY A 335 -19.71 -25.35 -34.91
C GLY A 335 -18.40 -24.65 -34.51
N GLN A 336 -18.16 -23.42 -34.97
CA GLN A 336 -16.96 -22.66 -34.62
C GLN A 336 -16.96 -22.30 -33.13
N LYS A 337 -15.82 -22.44 -32.47
CA LYS A 337 -15.63 -22.10 -31.06
C LYS A 337 -15.87 -20.61 -30.80
N LEU A 338 -16.79 -20.29 -29.90
CA LEU A 338 -17.06 -18.91 -29.45
C LEU A 338 -16.40 -18.64 -28.09
N ILE A 339 -16.70 -19.46 -27.09
CA ILE A 339 -16.26 -19.27 -25.71
C ILE A 339 -15.84 -20.62 -25.12
N THR A 340 -14.86 -20.64 -24.21
CA THR A 340 -14.61 -21.79 -23.34
C THR A 340 -14.95 -21.41 -21.92
N ILE A 341 -15.74 -22.26 -21.27
CA ILE A 341 -16.13 -22.14 -19.86
C ILE A 341 -15.51 -23.29 -19.07
N GLU A 342 -15.20 -23.06 -17.81
CA GLU A 342 -14.75 -24.08 -16.86
C GLU A 342 -15.80 -24.24 -15.77
N ALA A 343 -16.21 -25.47 -15.56
CA ALA A 343 -17.08 -25.86 -14.47
C ALA A 343 -16.56 -27.17 -13.88
N MET A 344 -16.46 -27.25 -12.55
CA MET A 344 -15.98 -28.45 -11.85
C MET A 344 -14.63 -28.99 -12.38
N LYS A 345 -13.69 -28.08 -12.71
CA LYS A 345 -12.36 -28.39 -13.30
C LYS A 345 -12.41 -29.03 -14.70
N MET A 346 -13.56 -28.99 -15.36
CA MET A 346 -13.73 -29.43 -16.74
C MET A 346 -13.98 -28.21 -17.64
N GLN A 347 -13.24 -28.14 -18.75
CA GLN A 347 -13.41 -27.10 -19.75
C GLN A 347 -14.37 -27.56 -20.84
N THR A 348 -15.41 -26.76 -21.06
CA THR A 348 -16.44 -26.96 -22.08
C THR A 348 -16.37 -25.84 -23.10
N VAL A 349 -16.36 -26.20 -24.38
CA VAL A 349 -16.42 -25.23 -25.48
C VAL A 349 -17.88 -24.97 -25.83
N ILE A 350 -18.24 -23.69 -25.92
CA ILE A 350 -19.52 -23.20 -26.45
C ILE A 350 -19.30 -22.88 -27.93
N PRO A 351 -19.84 -23.70 -28.86
CA PRO A 351 -19.74 -23.45 -30.29
C PRO A 351 -20.86 -22.53 -30.79
N ALA A 352 -20.68 -21.97 -31.98
CA ALA A 352 -21.73 -21.28 -32.72
C ALA A 352 -22.76 -22.31 -33.22
N GLU A 353 -24.02 -22.16 -32.86
CA GLU A 353 -25.08 -23.08 -33.32
C GLU A 353 -25.38 -22.95 -34.83
N ARG A 354 -25.05 -21.80 -35.41
CA ARG A 354 -25.32 -21.42 -36.81
C ARG A 354 -24.18 -20.57 -37.36
N GLU A 355 -24.15 -20.43 -38.68
CA GLU A 355 -23.33 -19.40 -39.31
C GLU A 355 -23.95 -18.01 -39.08
N GLY A 356 -23.13 -16.99 -38.97
CA GLY A 356 -23.58 -15.62 -38.74
C GLY A 356 -22.42 -14.69 -38.41
N ARG A 357 -22.74 -13.47 -37.99
CA ARG A 357 -21.76 -12.48 -37.54
C ARG A 357 -21.95 -12.15 -36.07
N VAL A 358 -20.88 -11.97 -35.31
CA VAL A 358 -20.99 -11.60 -33.89
C VAL A 358 -21.40 -10.13 -33.79
N ALA A 359 -22.56 -9.83 -33.18
CA ALA A 359 -22.97 -8.45 -32.89
C ALA A 359 -22.22 -7.93 -31.67
N GLU A 360 -22.35 -8.64 -30.54
CA GLU A 360 -21.83 -8.23 -29.24
C GLU A 360 -21.39 -9.44 -28.42
N VAL A 361 -20.39 -9.24 -27.56
CA VAL A 361 -19.93 -10.22 -26.57
C VAL A 361 -20.11 -9.62 -25.18
N HIS A 362 -20.86 -10.31 -24.33
CA HIS A 362 -21.33 -9.77 -23.04
C HIS A 362 -20.50 -10.24 -21.84
N VAL A 363 -19.47 -11.05 -22.08
CA VAL A 363 -18.63 -11.66 -21.04
C VAL A 363 -17.14 -11.52 -21.32
N GLN A 364 -16.31 -11.60 -20.28
CA GLN A 364 -14.84 -11.51 -20.36
C GLN A 364 -14.19 -12.72 -19.67
N PRO A 365 -12.94 -13.10 -20.02
CA PRO A 365 -12.19 -14.12 -19.28
C PRO A 365 -12.14 -13.81 -17.78
N GLY A 366 -12.40 -14.83 -16.95
CA GLY A 366 -12.53 -14.72 -15.49
C GLY A 366 -13.95 -14.43 -14.99
N ALA A 367 -14.90 -14.08 -15.86
CA ALA A 367 -16.29 -13.83 -15.45
C ALA A 367 -17.00 -15.12 -15.00
N GLN A 368 -17.74 -15.05 -13.90
CA GLN A 368 -18.66 -16.10 -13.45
C GLN A 368 -19.98 -16.01 -14.22
N ILE A 369 -20.50 -17.13 -14.68
CA ILE A 369 -21.76 -17.26 -15.43
C ILE A 369 -22.67 -18.28 -14.77
N ASP A 370 -23.98 -18.05 -14.86
CA ASP A 370 -25.04 -18.99 -14.49
C ASP A 370 -25.80 -19.49 -15.72
N VAL A 371 -26.62 -20.52 -15.54
CA VAL A 371 -27.48 -21.06 -16.62
C VAL A 371 -28.39 -19.96 -17.17
N GLY A 372 -28.39 -19.77 -18.49
CA GLY A 372 -29.26 -18.82 -19.17
C GLY A 372 -28.67 -17.42 -19.34
N ASP A 373 -27.50 -17.14 -18.78
CA ASP A 373 -26.79 -15.88 -19.03
C ASP A 373 -26.51 -15.71 -20.53
N LEU A 374 -26.72 -14.50 -21.05
CA LEU A 374 -26.43 -14.14 -22.42
C LEU A 374 -24.91 -13.95 -22.57
N LEU A 375 -24.29 -14.79 -23.39
CA LEU A 375 -22.85 -14.77 -23.63
C LEU A 375 -22.49 -13.94 -24.87
N VAL A 376 -23.22 -14.17 -25.97
CA VAL A 376 -22.97 -13.55 -27.27
C VAL A 376 -24.31 -13.27 -27.96
N THR A 377 -24.41 -12.12 -28.63
CA THR A 377 -25.49 -11.81 -29.56
C THR A 377 -24.99 -11.93 -31.00
N MET A 378 -25.74 -12.63 -31.84
CA MET A 378 -25.43 -12.89 -33.25
C MET A 378 -26.30 -12.03 -34.18
N GLU A 379 -25.74 -11.61 -35.31
CA GLU A 379 -26.48 -11.19 -36.50
C GLU A 379 -26.61 -12.44 -37.39
N LEU A 380 -27.83 -12.96 -37.51
CA LEU A 380 -28.14 -14.18 -38.29
C LEU A 380 -28.45 -13.88 -39.75
#